data_AF-A0A059ACL2-F1
#
_entry.id   AF-A0A059ACL2-F1
#
_cell.length_a   1.000
_cell.length_b   1.000
_cell.length_c   1.000
_cell.angle_alpha   90.00
_cell.angle_beta   90.00
_cell.angle_gamma   90.00
#
_symmetry.space_group_name_H-M   'P 1'
#
loop_
_entity.id
_entity.type
_entity.pdbx_description
1 polymer ?
#
loop_
_entity_poly.entity_id
_entity_poly.type
_entity_poly.pdbx_seq_one_letter_code
_entity_poly.pdbx_strand_id
1 'polypeptide(L)'
;MEPLYAKLYDKYTKLKAKKFSALEDVNKEQELKFMNYMTAAEELIQHLKDENDNLRAKIDELAAATGSNVDESSMENQKLLIEEIQKNKELSEEVARLRRLLDRDPTFIQDQGGNDDKQLRTPEGEQPKSDMPRGSYQSSRRKRRRHSETDTSNAVRPHTDVQENSQLLGLEEEFRGDVVPRGAVQDAHQPGCCVRTDEKSGGGVSGSSTLECMFQALIQYILGMKFSIGNQTGKFCLVALHESSGYSFSLTWANGASGASGGDVELMYSVLSLGTYERIAPEWMREVIKFSISMCPVFFQRISRVIR
;
A
#
# COMPACT_ATOMS: atom_id res chain seq x y z
N MET A 1 -54.26 -62.18 49.35
CA MET A 1 -54.06 -61.18 48.29
C MET A 1 -53.44 -59.89 48.82
N GLU A 2 -54.07 -59.22 49.79
CA GLU A 2 -53.63 -57.94 50.39
C GLU A 2 -52.12 -57.79 50.73
N PRO A 3 -51.43 -58.74 51.39
CA PRO A 3 -50.01 -58.57 51.73
C PRO A 3 -49.07 -58.55 50.51
N LEU A 4 -49.52 -59.00 49.34
CA LEU A 4 -48.76 -58.86 48.09
C LEU A 4 -48.93 -57.44 47.49
N TYR A 5 -50.13 -56.87 47.56
CA TYR A 5 -50.38 -55.49 47.14
C TYR A 5 -49.61 -54.48 48.02
N ALA A 6 -49.59 -54.69 49.34
CA ALA A 6 -48.80 -53.87 50.26
C ALA A 6 -47.29 -53.88 49.90
N LYS A 7 -46.72 -55.06 49.62
CA LYS A 7 -45.32 -55.21 49.18
C LYS A 7 -45.06 -54.56 47.81
N LEU A 8 -46.02 -54.60 46.89
CA LEU A 8 -45.91 -53.95 45.58
C LEU A 8 -45.94 -52.42 45.71
N TYR A 9 -46.83 -51.88 46.55
CA TYR A 9 -46.96 -50.45 46.80
C TYR A 9 -45.73 -49.87 47.53
N ASP A 10 -45.20 -50.58 48.51
CA ASP A 10 -43.94 -50.22 49.19
C ASP A 10 -42.76 -50.17 48.21
N LYS A 11 -42.61 -51.20 47.35
CA LYS A 11 -41.61 -51.21 46.28
C LYS A 11 -41.78 -50.04 45.31
N TYR A 12 -43.01 -49.76 44.86
CA TYR A 12 -43.30 -48.63 43.99
C TYR A 12 -42.93 -47.30 44.65
N THR A 13 -43.31 -47.10 45.91
CA THR A 13 -43.04 -45.86 46.66
C THR A 13 -41.54 -45.64 46.84
N LYS A 14 -40.79 -46.68 47.22
CA LYS A 14 -39.32 -46.64 47.33
C LYS A 14 -38.64 -46.37 45.99
N LEU A 15 -39.09 -47.01 44.91
CA LEU A 15 -38.56 -46.77 43.56
C LEU A 15 -38.85 -45.35 43.08
N LYS A 16 -40.06 -44.85 43.33
CA LYS A 16 -40.50 -43.48 43.03
C LYS A 16 -39.64 -42.47 43.76
N ALA A 17 -39.50 -42.59 45.09
CA ALA A 17 -38.66 -41.71 45.90
C ALA A 17 -37.20 -41.70 45.41
N LYS A 18 -36.61 -42.88 45.14
CA LYS A 18 -35.25 -42.99 44.59
C LYS A 18 -35.11 -42.32 43.21
N LYS A 19 -36.12 -42.42 42.35
CA LYS A 19 -36.14 -41.79 41.02
C LYS A 19 -36.25 -40.26 41.10
N PHE A 20 -37.06 -39.73 42.02
CA PHE A 20 -37.12 -38.29 42.26
C PHE A 20 -35.81 -37.74 42.83
N SER A 21 -35.24 -38.37 43.86
CA SER A 21 -33.93 -37.98 44.42
C SER A 21 -32.85 -37.93 43.34
N ALA A 22 -32.70 -39.00 42.55
CA ALA A 22 -31.68 -39.06 41.50
C ALA A 22 -31.87 -38.01 40.39
N LEU A 23 -33.11 -37.59 40.12
CA LEU A 23 -33.39 -36.50 39.16
C LEU A 23 -33.06 -35.14 39.78
N GLU A 24 -33.34 -34.94 41.05
CA GLU A 24 -33.01 -33.72 41.79
C GLU A 24 -31.49 -33.53 41.97
N ASP A 25 -30.75 -34.62 42.21
CA ASP A 25 -29.28 -34.61 42.27
C ASP A 25 -28.66 -34.21 40.92
N VAL A 26 -29.19 -34.76 39.81
CA VAL A 26 -28.76 -34.37 38.45
C VAL A 26 -29.13 -32.92 38.13
N ASN A 27 -30.30 -32.44 38.59
CA ASN A 27 -30.72 -31.05 38.40
C ASN A 27 -29.77 -30.09 39.12
N LYS A 28 -29.43 -30.35 40.39
CA LYS A 28 -28.47 -29.55 41.17
C LYS A 28 -27.08 -29.51 40.53
N GLU A 29 -26.61 -30.65 40.02
CA GLU A 29 -25.34 -30.75 39.28
C GLU A 29 -25.35 -29.95 37.97
N GLN A 30 -26.50 -29.87 37.29
CA GLN A 30 -26.68 -29.02 36.10
C GLN A 30 -26.72 -27.54 36.47
N GLU A 31 -27.51 -27.16 37.48
CA GLU A 31 -27.57 -25.78 38.01
C GLU A 31 -26.19 -25.26 38.41
N LEU A 32 -25.41 -26.08 39.14
CA LEU A 32 -24.04 -25.73 39.54
C LEU A 32 -23.11 -25.52 38.33
N LYS A 33 -23.23 -26.33 37.27
CA LYS A 33 -22.50 -26.12 36.01
C LYS A 33 -22.91 -24.82 35.33
N PHE A 34 -24.22 -24.55 35.23
CA PHE A 34 -24.72 -23.30 34.65
C PHE A 34 -24.22 -22.07 35.42
N MET A 35 -24.21 -22.11 36.75
CA MET A 35 -23.64 -21.03 37.57
C MET A 35 -22.14 -20.85 37.33
N ASN A 36 -21.35 -21.93 37.32
CA ASN A 36 -19.91 -21.84 37.05
C ASN A 36 -19.61 -21.24 35.66
N TYR A 37 -20.36 -21.63 34.61
CA TYR A 37 -20.22 -21.04 33.29
C TYR A 37 -20.68 -19.57 33.24
N MET A 38 -21.73 -19.21 33.97
CA MET A 38 -22.25 -17.85 34.05
C MET A 38 -21.26 -16.92 34.75
N THR A 39 -20.74 -17.31 35.92
CA THR A 39 -19.72 -16.56 36.64
C THR A 39 -18.44 -16.39 35.81
N ALA A 40 -17.94 -17.45 35.18
CA ALA A 40 -16.75 -17.34 34.32
C ALA A 40 -16.97 -16.44 33.08
N ALA A 41 -18.18 -16.42 32.52
CA ALA A 41 -18.55 -15.52 31.44
C ALA A 41 -18.67 -14.05 31.92
N GLU A 42 -19.26 -13.83 33.09
CA GLU A 42 -19.38 -12.51 33.72
C GLU A 42 -18.00 -11.92 34.08
N GLU A 43 -17.09 -12.73 34.63
CA GLU A 43 -15.70 -12.35 34.91
C GLU A 43 -14.96 -11.92 33.63
N LEU A 44 -15.08 -12.69 32.54
CA LEU A 44 -14.49 -12.34 31.24
C LEU A 44 -15.10 -11.06 30.65
N ILE A 45 -16.42 -10.90 30.72
CA ILE A 45 -17.11 -9.69 30.27
C ILE A 45 -16.64 -8.47 31.08
N GLN A 46 -16.42 -8.62 32.39
CA GLN A 46 -15.93 -7.53 33.22
C GLN A 46 -14.48 -7.16 32.89
N HIS A 47 -13.58 -8.14 32.79
CA HIS A 47 -12.20 -7.92 32.36
C HIS A 47 -12.13 -7.17 31.02
N LEU A 48 -12.92 -7.58 30.03
CA LEU A 48 -12.93 -6.94 28.71
C LEU A 48 -13.50 -5.50 28.74
N LYS A 49 -14.40 -5.17 29.67
CA LYS A 49 -14.86 -3.78 29.89
C LYS A 49 -13.75 -2.94 30.50
N ASP A 50 -13.14 -3.42 31.58
CA ASP A 50 -12.07 -2.72 32.30
C ASP A 50 -10.87 -2.46 31.38
N GLU A 51 -10.53 -3.41 30.51
CA GLU A 51 -9.50 -3.25 29.49
C GLU A 51 -9.89 -2.25 28.39
N ASN A 52 -11.16 -2.23 27.94
CA ASN A 52 -11.65 -1.25 26.96
C ASN A 52 -11.57 0.17 27.51
N ASP A 53 -11.98 0.39 28.77
CA ASP A 53 -11.95 1.69 29.41
C ASP A 53 -10.51 2.16 29.69
N ASN A 54 -9.60 1.25 30.04
CA ASN A 54 -8.14 1.52 30.11
C ASN A 54 -7.55 1.90 28.73
N LEU A 55 -7.94 1.21 27.65
CA LEU A 55 -7.50 1.54 26.29
C LEU A 55 -8.05 2.91 25.83
N ARG A 56 -9.29 3.25 26.18
CA ARG A 56 -9.86 4.59 25.91
C ARG A 56 -9.08 5.68 26.64
N ALA A 57 -8.81 5.50 27.94
CA ALA A 57 -8.02 6.46 28.71
C ALA A 57 -6.63 6.72 28.09
N LYS A 58 -5.95 5.67 27.58
CA LYS A 58 -4.69 5.80 26.85
C LYS A 58 -4.84 6.52 25.50
N ILE A 59 -5.93 6.28 24.77
CA ILE A 59 -6.21 6.99 23.52
C ILE A 59 -6.45 8.48 23.81
N ASP A 60 -7.20 8.81 24.86
CA ASP A 60 -7.48 10.19 25.26
C ASP A 60 -6.19 10.91 25.73
N GLU A 61 -5.31 10.23 26.48
CA GLU A 61 -3.99 10.75 26.87
C GLU A 61 -3.09 11.01 25.66
N LEU A 62 -2.98 10.06 24.73
CA LEU A 62 -2.22 10.21 23.50
C LEU A 62 -2.80 11.29 22.57
N ALA A 63 -4.12 11.42 22.52
CA ALA A 63 -4.81 12.45 21.75
C ALA A 63 -4.54 13.84 22.33
N ALA A 64 -4.57 14.00 23.66
CA ALA A 64 -4.20 15.24 24.34
C ALA A 64 -2.74 15.61 24.09
N ALA A 65 -1.81 14.67 24.23
CA ALA A 65 -0.39 14.88 24.00
C ALA A 65 -0.07 15.23 22.54
N THR A 66 -0.76 14.62 21.58
CA THR A 66 -0.55 14.87 20.14
C THR A 66 -1.22 16.17 19.68
N GLY A 67 -2.47 16.41 20.10
CA GLY A 67 -3.24 17.60 19.72
C GLY A 67 -2.59 18.90 20.20
N SER A 68 -2.03 18.91 21.42
CA SER A 68 -1.36 20.10 21.96
C SER A 68 -0.10 20.49 21.19
N ASN A 69 0.66 19.54 20.65
CA ASN A 69 1.98 19.80 20.07
C ASN A 69 1.93 20.04 18.55
N VAL A 70 0.97 19.41 17.86
CA VAL A 70 0.80 19.56 16.41
C VAL A 70 0.16 20.90 16.05
N ASP A 71 -0.88 21.36 16.76
CA ASP A 71 -1.59 22.59 16.35
C ASP A 71 -0.76 23.86 16.57
N GLU A 72 -0.05 23.98 17.69
CA GLU A 72 0.78 25.16 17.99
C GLU A 72 1.98 25.27 17.02
N SER A 73 2.70 24.15 16.80
CA SER A 73 3.81 24.11 15.83
C SER A 73 3.34 24.23 14.38
N SER A 74 2.14 23.74 14.04
CA SER A 74 1.53 23.94 12.71
C SER A 74 1.21 25.40 12.44
N MET A 75 0.61 26.11 13.40
CA MET A 75 0.34 27.55 13.28
C MET A 75 1.62 28.38 13.14
N GLU A 76 2.69 28.05 13.88
CA GLU A 76 3.96 28.76 13.77
C GLU A 76 4.65 28.51 12.42
N ASN A 77 4.66 27.26 11.93
CA ASN A 77 5.17 26.94 10.59
C ASN A 77 4.36 27.64 9.48
N GLN A 78 3.03 27.71 9.61
CA GLN A 78 2.16 28.43 8.66
C GLN A 78 2.45 29.94 8.65
N LYS A 79 2.69 30.55 9.82
CA LYS A 79 3.09 31.95 9.95
C LYS A 79 4.43 32.23 9.27
N LEU A 80 5.45 31.40 9.53
CA LEU A 80 6.78 31.52 8.91
C LEU A 80 6.72 31.41 7.38
N LEU A 81 5.89 30.49 6.85
CA LEU A 81 5.69 30.34 5.41
C LEU A 81 5.13 31.61 4.75
N ILE A 82 4.16 32.29 5.39
CA ILE A 82 3.57 33.53 4.88
C ILE A 82 4.60 34.67 4.88
N GLU A 83 5.42 34.77 5.94
CA GLU A 83 6.49 35.77 6.04
C GLU A 83 7.57 35.55 4.96
N GLU A 84 7.96 34.29 4.72
CA GLU A 84 8.95 33.94 3.70
C GLU A 84 8.42 34.19 2.27
N ILE A 85 7.13 33.93 2.00
CA ILE A 85 6.49 34.28 0.72
C ILE A 85 6.54 35.80 0.49
N GLN A 86 6.26 36.60 1.51
CA GLN A 86 6.29 38.06 1.42
C GLN A 86 7.71 38.59 1.18
N LYS A 87 8.72 38.07 1.90
CA LYS A 87 10.15 38.39 1.65
C LYS A 87 10.59 38.04 0.23
N ASN A 88 10.20 36.86 -0.27
CA ASN A 88 10.53 36.44 -1.65
C ASN A 88 9.85 37.34 -2.69
N LYS A 89 8.64 37.84 -2.41
CA LYS A 89 7.97 38.84 -3.25
C LYS A 89 8.77 40.14 -3.30
N GLU A 90 9.13 40.71 -2.15
CA GLU A 90 9.94 41.93 -2.05
C GLU A 90 11.31 41.79 -2.74
N LEU A 91 12.00 40.66 -2.53
CA LEU A 91 13.23 40.30 -3.25
C LEU A 91 13.01 40.23 -4.76
N SER A 92 11.90 39.68 -5.23
CA SER A 92 11.59 39.61 -6.67
C SER A 92 11.32 41.00 -7.28
N GLU A 93 10.68 41.89 -6.54
CA GLU A 93 10.42 43.28 -6.93
C GLU A 93 11.73 44.09 -6.98
N GLU A 94 12.62 43.90 -6.01
CA GLU A 94 13.93 44.54 -5.97
C GLU A 94 14.86 44.01 -7.08
N VAL A 95 14.89 42.70 -7.33
CA VAL A 95 15.61 42.12 -8.47
C VAL A 95 15.07 42.68 -9.80
N ALA A 96 13.75 42.86 -9.93
CA ALA A 96 13.15 43.50 -11.10
C ALA A 96 13.44 45.01 -11.19
N ARG A 97 13.69 45.70 -10.06
CA ARG A 97 14.14 47.10 -10.02
C ARG A 97 15.60 47.23 -10.44
N LEU A 98 16.48 46.36 -9.93
CA LEU A 98 17.90 46.33 -10.27
C LEU A 98 18.13 45.98 -11.75
N ARG A 99 17.39 45.02 -12.31
CA ARG A 99 17.42 44.75 -13.76
C ARG A 99 17.01 45.97 -14.59
N ARG A 100 15.92 46.64 -14.20
CA ARG A 100 15.45 47.88 -14.85
C ARG A 100 16.41 49.07 -14.72
N LEU A 101 17.31 49.07 -13.72
CA LEU A 101 18.40 50.04 -13.64
C LEU A 101 19.53 49.68 -14.60
N LEU A 102 19.91 48.40 -14.67
CA LEU A 102 20.97 47.91 -15.57
C LEU A 102 20.61 48.09 -17.05
N ASP A 103 19.32 47.97 -17.40
CA ASP A 103 18.81 48.19 -18.76
C ASP A 103 18.68 49.69 -19.14
N ARG A 104 18.99 50.64 -18.24
CA ARG A 104 18.67 52.08 -18.40
C ARG A 104 19.90 53.01 -18.53
N ASP A 105 21.10 52.48 -18.77
CA ASP A 105 22.30 53.28 -19.09
C ASP A 105 22.64 53.21 -20.60
N PRO A 106 22.44 54.29 -21.39
CA PRO A 106 22.69 54.25 -22.84
C PRO A 106 23.62 55.36 -23.39
N THR A 107 24.39 54.99 -24.42
CA THR A 107 24.99 55.84 -25.49
C THR A 107 26.22 56.72 -25.22
N PHE A 108 27.30 56.44 -25.97
CA PHE A 108 28.29 57.33 -26.63
C PHE A 108 29.18 56.38 -27.47
N ILE A 109 29.58 56.59 -28.75
CA ILE A 109 29.76 57.78 -29.60
C ILE A 109 29.25 57.50 -31.03
N GLN A 110 28.88 58.56 -31.76
CA GLN A 110 28.59 58.57 -33.20
C GLN A 110 29.58 59.53 -33.92
N ASP A 111 30.31 59.04 -34.93
CA ASP A 111 30.90 59.78 -36.07
C ASP A 111 31.71 58.78 -36.93
N GLN A 112 31.45 58.57 -38.23
CA GLN A 112 31.66 59.42 -39.44
C GLN A 112 32.95 59.05 -40.22
N GLY A 113 32.87 59.12 -41.55
CA GLY A 113 34.03 59.08 -42.46
C GLY A 113 34.28 57.73 -43.14
N GLY A 114 34.57 57.74 -44.45
CA GLY A 114 34.96 56.56 -45.23
C GLY A 114 36.19 56.84 -46.11
N ASN A 115 36.65 55.81 -46.85
CA ASN A 115 37.79 55.80 -47.79
C ASN A 115 39.18 56.13 -47.16
N ASP A 116 40.29 55.44 -47.43
CA ASP A 116 40.75 54.78 -48.66
C ASP A 116 41.81 53.66 -48.42
N ASP A 117 41.82 52.71 -49.36
CA ASP A 117 42.93 51.92 -49.95
C ASP A 117 44.23 51.49 -49.20
N LYS A 118 44.49 50.16 -49.33
CA LYS A 118 45.77 49.46 -49.66
C LYS A 118 47.00 49.49 -48.72
N GLN A 119 47.29 48.31 -48.14
CA GLN A 119 48.36 47.36 -48.57
C GLN A 119 48.39 46.12 -47.62
N LEU A 120 48.10 44.90 -48.08
CA LEU A 120 48.99 43.91 -48.73
C LEU A 120 50.03 43.18 -47.83
N ARG A 121 49.53 42.12 -47.17
CA ARG A 121 50.14 40.79 -46.89
C ARG A 121 51.23 40.59 -45.78
N THR A 122 50.87 39.62 -44.92
CA THR A 122 51.61 38.61 -44.13
C THR A 122 52.92 38.06 -44.74
N PRO A 123 53.84 37.39 -43.99
CA PRO A 123 53.64 36.25 -43.04
C PRO A 123 54.21 36.46 -41.61
N GLU A 124 53.65 35.88 -40.54
CA GLU A 124 53.75 34.48 -40.03
C GLU A 124 55.09 34.18 -39.30
N GLY A 125 55.02 33.87 -37.98
CA GLY A 125 56.21 33.62 -37.13
C GLY A 125 55.97 33.67 -35.61
N GLU A 126 55.45 32.57 -35.04
CA GLU A 126 55.74 32.02 -33.70
C GLU A 126 55.69 32.90 -32.40
N GLN A 127 54.60 32.71 -31.64
CA GLN A 127 54.46 32.59 -30.15
C GLN A 127 55.46 33.29 -29.19
N PRO A 128 54.96 33.95 -28.10
CA PRO A 128 54.68 33.18 -26.88
C PRO A 128 53.42 33.58 -26.06
N LYS A 129 53.09 32.70 -25.12
CA LYS A 129 51.86 32.65 -24.29
C LYS A 129 51.89 33.64 -23.11
N SER A 130 50.75 34.30 -22.81
CA SER A 130 50.29 34.52 -21.41
C SER A 130 48.85 35.08 -21.34
N ASP A 131 47.84 34.29 -21.74
CA ASP A 131 46.43 34.69 -21.58
C ASP A 131 45.86 34.28 -20.21
N MET A 132 45.31 35.26 -19.50
CA MET A 132 44.32 35.07 -18.43
C MET A 132 43.03 35.83 -18.81
N PRO A 133 41.97 35.14 -19.26
CA PRO A 133 40.69 35.79 -19.52
C PRO A 133 39.64 35.56 -18.43
N ARG A 134 38.93 36.64 -18.16
CA ARG A 134 37.72 36.79 -17.34
C ARG A 134 36.50 36.08 -17.98
N GLY A 135 35.59 35.57 -17.15
CA GLY A 135 34.13 35.70 -17.43
C GLY A 135 33.33 34.46 -17.86
N SER A 136 32.75 33.78 -16.87
CA SER A 136 31.39 33.19 -16.81
C SER A 136 30.46 33.35 -18.04
N TYR A 137 29.84 32.24 -18.51
CA TYR A 137 28.44 31.87 -18.17
C TYR A 137 27.92 30.59 -18.89
N GLN A 138 27.13 29.82 -18.13
CA GLN A 138 26.02 28.91 -18.54
C GLN A 138 26.23 27.55 -19.26
N SER A 139 25.64 26.54 -18.59
CA SER A 139 24.85 25.41 -19.13
C SER A 139 25.54 24.16 -19.68
N SER A 140 25.40 23.04 -18.93
CA SER A 140 24.56 21.88 -19.32
C SER A 140 25.04 20.55 -18.71
N ARG A 141 24.15 19.56 -18.79
CA ARG A 141 24.07 18.28 -18.04
C ARG A 141 25.25 17.29 -18.24
N ARG A 142 25.29 16.30 -17.33
CA ARG A 142 25.83 14.91 -17.47
C ARG A 142 27.37 14.69 -17.47
N LYS A 143 27.90 14.20 -16.33
CA LYS A 143 28.27 12.76 -16.11
C LYS A 143 29.11 12.59 -14.84
N ARG A 144 28.59 11.89 -13.83
CA ARG A 144 29.36 11.45 -12.66
C ARG A 144 30.07 10.14 -13.00
N ARG A 145 31.25 10.20 -13.64
CA ARG A 145 32.18 9.06 -13.67
C ARG A 145 32.89 9.01 -12.31
N ARG A 146 32.76 7.89 -11.59
CA ARG A 146 33.81 7.41 -10.68
C ARG A 146 34.54 6.30 -11.42
N HIS A 147 35.86 6.38 -11.45
CA HIS A 147 36.69 5.22 -11.75
C HIS A 147 36.97 4.47 -10.45
N SER A 148 37.20 3.17 -10.62
CA SER A 148 37.44 2.14 -9.60
C SER A 148 38.87 2.12 -9.11
N GLU A 149 39.07 1.57 -7.91
CA GLU A 149 40.09 0.58 -7.49
C GLU A 149 39.78 0.26 -6.01
N THR A 150 39.40 -0.98 -5.64
CA THR A 150 40.24 -2.09 -5.09
C THR A 150 41.09 -1.65 -3.89
N ASP A 151 41.04 -2.23 -2.69
CA ASP A 151 40.42 -3.48 -2.19
C ASP A 151 39.87 -3.29 -0.74
N THR A 152 39.50 -4.24 0.14
CA THR A 152 39.76 -5.70 0.27
C THR A 152 38.68 -6.42 1.11
N SER A 153 38.71 -7.76 1.07
CA SER A 153 38.25 -8.76 2.07
C SER A 153 37.77 -8.24 3.45
N ASN A 154 36.60 -8.64 3.99
CA ASN A 154 36.28 -10.02 4.38
C ASN A 154 34.78 -10.22 4.64
N ALA A 155 34.26 -11.40 4.29
CA ALA A 155 32.92 -11.83 4.65
C ALA A 155 32.95 -12.80 5.84
N VAL A 156 31.95 -12.72 6.73
CA VAL A 156 31.54 -13.85 7.59
C VAL A 156 30.01 -13.94 7.57
N ARG A 157 29.49 -14.97 6.90
CA ARG A 157 28.11 -15.46 7.07
C ARG A 157 28.16 -16.73 7.91
N PRO A 158 27.26 -16.92 8.89
CA PRO A 158 26.88 -18.26 9.32
C PRO A 158 25.98 -18.88 8.25
N HIS A 159 26.34 -20.06 7.76
CA HIS A 159 25.42 -20.92 7.01
C HIS A 159 24.55 -21.71 7.99
N THR A 160 23.28 -21.86 7.68
CA THR A 160 22.45 -22.99 8.13
C THR A 160 21.63 -23.47 6.94
N ASP A 161 22.14 -24.47 6.23
CA ASP A 161 21.34 -25.23 5.28
C ASP A 161 20.30 -26.05 6.06
N VAL A 162 19.02 -25.85 5.76
CA VAL A 162 17.97 -26.81 6.09
C VAL A 162 17.27 -27.20 4.80
N GLN A 163 17.41 -28.48 4.48
CA GLN A 163 16.95 -29.15 3.28
C GLN A 163 15.40 -29.17 3.22
N GLU A 164 14.80 -28.35 2.35
CA GLU A 164 13.37 -28.45 2.05
C GLU A 164 13.10 -29.68 1.15
N ASN A 165 12.32 -30.64 1.69
CA ASN A 165 11.75 -31.71 0.88
C ASN A 165 10.51 -31.18 0.16
N SER A 166 10.62 -30.89 -1.14
CA SER A 166 9.46 -30.63 -1.99
C SER A 166 8.55 -31.85 -2.11
N GLN A 167 7.25 -31.65 -1.89
CA GLN A 167 6.18 -32.45 -2.49
C GLN A 167 4.85 -31.70 -2.41
N LEU A 168 4.02 -31.85 -3.47
CA LEU A 168 2.75 -31.14 -3.71
C LEU A 168 2.95 -29.63 -4.04
N LEU A 169 3.03 -29.17 -5.29
CA LEU A 169 2.52 -29.67 -6.58
C LEU A 169 1.02 -29.99 -6.59
N GLY A 170 0.22 -29.05 -7.10
CA GLY A 170 -1.20 -29.27 -7.40
C GLY A 170 -2.04 -28.00 -7.42
N LEU A 171 -1.75 -27.07 -8.35
CA LEU A 171 -2.70 -26.02 -8.82
C LEU A 171 -2.20 -25.17 -10.03
N GLU A 172 -1.06 -25.49 -10.66
CA GLU A 172 -0.51 -24.68 -11.79
C GLU A 172 -0.89 -25.19 -13.20
N GLU A 173 -1.58 -26.32 -13.33
CA GLU A 173 -2.02 -26.88 -14.62
C GLU A 173 -3.50 -26.60 -14.91
N GLU A 174 -3.83 -25.33 -15.18
CA GLU A 174 -4.91 -24.95 -16.12
C GLU A 174 -4.72 -23.46 -16.48
N PHE A 175 -4.91 -23.10 -17.76
CA PHE A 175 -4.61 -21.80 -18.41
C PHE A 175 -3.25 -21.64 -19.11
N ARG A 176 -2.95 -22.52 -20.09
CA ARG A 176 -2.00 -22.21 -21.17
C ARG A 176 -2.73 -22.01 -22.50
N GLY A 177 -3.31 -20.82 -22.67
CA GLY A 177 -3.83 -20.32 -23.94
C GLY A 177 -2.73 -19.61 -24.74
N ASP A 178 -2.66 -19.87 -26.05
CA ASP A 178 -1.49 -19.55 -26.87
C ASP A 178 -1.28 -18.04 -27.12
N VAL A 179 -0.01 -17.63 -27.30
CA VAL A 179 0.41 -16.22 -27.31
C VAL A 179 0.51 -15.66 -28.73
N VAL A 180 -0.13 -14.51 -28.98
CA VAL A 180 0.22 -13.60 -30.08
C VAL A 180 0.30 -12.16 -29.56
N PRO A 181 1.49 -11.54 -29.44
CA PRO A 181 1.64 -10.16 -29.04
C PRO A 181 1.47 -9.24 -30.27
N ARG A 182 0.28 -8.64 -30.43
CA ARG A 182 0.01 -7.73 -31.55
C ARG A 182 0.45 -6.29 -31.23
N GLY A 183 1.65 -5.94 -31.71
CA GLY A 183 2.00 -4.59 -32.19
C GLY A 183 2.23 -3.50 -31.13
N ALA A 184 3.47 -3.01 -31.07
CA ALA A 184 3.80 -1.82 -30.28
C ALA A 184 3.15 -0.54 -30.86
N VAL A 185 2.42 0.20 -30.03
CA VAL A 185 1.98 1.58 -30.33
C VAL A 185 2.17 2.46 -29.09
N GLN A 186 3.23 3.27 -29.14
CA GLN A 186 3.36 4.64 -28.61
C GLN A 186 3.16 4.89 -27.09
N ASP A 187 4.30 5.03 -26.41
CA ASP A 187 4.65 6.14 -25.50
C ASP A 187 3.52 6.71 -24.62
N ALA A 188 2.99 5.89 -23.71
CA ALA A 188 2.32 6.42 -22.52
C ALA A 188 3.38 6.74 -21.46
N HIS A 189 3.40 7.98 -20.97
CA HIS A 189 4.31 8.41 -19.90
C HIS A 189 4.21 7.49 -18.68
N GLN A 190 5.16 6.55 -18.56
CA GLN A 190 5.22 5.63 -17.45
C GLN A 190 5.52 6.43 -16.17
N PRO A 191 4.65 6.38 -15.15
CA PRO A 191 4.88 7.14 -13.94
C PRO A 191 6.11 6.58 -13.24
N GLY A 192 7.03 7.45 -12.81
CA GLY A 192 8.36 7.06 -12.29
C GLY A 192 8.36 6.22 -11.01
N CYS A 193 7.18 5.94 -10.46
CA CYS A 193 6.95 5.02 -9.35
C CYS A 193 6.95 3.53 -9.75
N CYS A 194 6.69 3.20 -11.01
CA CYS A 194 6.68 1.84 -11.53
C CYS A 194 7.78 1.72 -12.58
N VAL A 195 8.87 1.00 -12.28
CA VAL A 195 9.91 0.72 -13.28
C VAL A 195 9.57 -0.59 -13.99
N ARG A 196 9.63 -0.60 -15.33
CA ARG A 196 9.71 -1.86 -16.07
C ARG A 196 11.18 -2.28 -16.09
N THR A 197 11.50 -3.34 -15.37
CA THR A 197 12.73 -4.10 -15.59
C THR A 197 12.56 -4.88 -16.90
N ASP A 198 12.74 -4.18 -18.02
CA ASP A 198 12.91 -4.81 -19.32
C ASP A 198 14.23 -5.60 -19.30
N GLU A 199 14.17 -6.87 -18.87
CA GLU A 199 15.32 -7.76 -18.82
C GLU A 199 15.83 -8.07 -20.24
N LYS A 200 16.71 -7.19 -20.71
CA LYS A 200 17.50 -7.42 -21.93
C LYS A 200 18.66 -8.38 -21.63
N SER A 201 18.34 -9.61 -21.26
CA SER A 201 19.27 -10.73 -21.21
C SER A 201 18.58 -11.98 -21.76
N GLY A 202 19.21 -12.65 -22.72
CA GLY A 202 18.62 -13.81 -23.39
C GLY A 202 18.74 -15.08 -22.54
N GLY A 203 17.64 -15.82 -22.41
CA GLY A 203 17.58 -17.09 -21.69
C GLY A 203 16.18 -17.30 -21.11
N GLY A 204 15.34 -18.08 -21.79
CA GLY A 204 13.92 -18.14 -21.47
C GLY A 204 13.59 -18.86 -20.17
N VAL A 205 13.01 -18.12 -19.23
CA VAL A 205 11.92 -18.61 -18.36
C VAL A 205 10.83 -17.55 -18.41
N SER A 206 9.60 -17.94 -18.72
CA SER A 206 8.44 -17.02 -18.78
C SER A 206 7.93 -16.72 -17.36
N GLY A 207 8.76 -16.09 -16.54
CA GLY A 207 8.35 -15.54 -15.25
C GLY A 207 7.33 -14.42 -15.47
N SER A 208 6.25 -14.43 -14.68
CA SER A 208 5.32 -13.30 -14.61
C SER A 208 6.12 -12.04 -14.28
N SER A 209 6.02 -11.00 -15.12
CA SER A 209 6.78 -9.78 -14.92
C SER A 209 6.28 -9.05 -13.67
N THR A 210 6.98 -9.25 -12.56
CA THR A 210 6.76 -8.57 -11.29
C THR A 210 7.06 -7.09 -11.47
N LEU A 211 6.02 -6.33 -11.82
CA LEU A 211 6.02 -4.88 -11.83
C LEU A 211 6.15 -4.39 -10.38
N GLU A 212 7.36 -4.29 -9.86
CA GLU A 212 7.63 -3.69 -8.55
C GLU A 212 7.40 -2.17 -8.61
N CYS A 213 6.13 -1.78 -8.54
CA CYS A 213 5.76 -0.39 -8.38
C CYS A 213 5.77 0.01 -6.91
N MET A 214 6.39 1.14 -6.57
CA MET A 214 6.45 1.63 -5.19
C MET A 214 5.04 1.84 -4.58
N PHE A 215 4.05 2.25 -5.39
CA PHE A 215 2.66 2.33 -4.93
C PHE A 215 2.03 0.95 -4.67
N GLN A 216 2.37 -0.07 -5.47
CA GLN A 216 1.90 -1.43 -5.22
C GLN A 216 2.49 -1.95 -3.91
N ALA A 217 3.78 -1.77 -3.66
CA ALA A 217 4.39 -2.10 -2.37
C ALA A 217 3.72 -1.37 -1.20
N LEU A 218 3.51 -0.05 -1.31
CA LEU A 218 2.84 0.75 -0.28
C LEU A 218 1.41 0.25 0.02
N ILE A 219 0.62 -0.04 -1.03
CA ILE A 219 -0.75 -0.55 -0.89
C ILE A 219 -0.74 -1.96 -0.28
N GLN A 220 0.22 -2.82 -0.63
CA GLN A 220 0.39 -4.14 -0.02
C GLN A 220 0.66 -4.02 1.49
N TYR A 221 1.54 -3.12 1.92
CA TYR A 221 1.81 -2.86 3.34
C TYR A 221 0.60 -2.29 4.09
N ILE A 222 -0.15 -1.34 3.49
CA ILE A 222 -1.32 -0.72 4.14
C ILE A 222 -2.47 -1.71 4.34
N LEU A 223 -2.72 -2.58 3.35
CA LEU A 223 -3.85 -3.51 3.35
C LEU A 223 -3.51 -4.91 3.89
N GLY A 224 -2.23 -5.22 4.10
CA GLY A 224 -1.77 -6.55 4.54
C GLY A 224 -1.95 -7.66 3.50
N MET A 225 -2.16 -7.31 2.23
CA MET A 225 -2.44 -8.25 1.14
C MET A 225 -1.39 -8.12 0.05
N LYS A 226 -1.02 -9.24 -0.59
CA LYS A 226 -0.31 -9.20 -1.88
C LYS A 226 -1.29 -8.91 -3.01
N PHE A 227 -0.87 -8.05 -3.93
CA PHE A 227 -1.63 -7.68 -5.12
C PHE A 227 -0.88 -8.08 -6.38
N SER A 228 -1.59 -8.70 -7.33
CA SER A 228 -1.11 -9.03 -8.67
C SER A 228 -2.13 -8.62 -9.73
N ILE A 229 -1.67 -8.45 -10.97
CA ILE A 229 -2.52 -8.11 -12.11
C ILE A 229 -2.75 -9.39 -12.92
N GLY A 230 -4.00 -9.82 -13.00
CA GLY A 230 -4.44 -10.92 -13.86
C GLY A 230 -5.14 -10.40 -15.12
N ASN A 231 -5.24 -11.28 -16.12
CA ASN A 231 -6.08 -11.07 -17.29
C ASN A 231 -7.14 -12.17 -17.31
N GLN A 232 -8.39 -11.84 -16.98
CA GLN A 232 -9.52 -12.77 -17.12
C GLN A 232 -10.41 -12.32 -18.28
N THR A 233 -10.60 -13.21 -19.26
CA THR A 233 -11.54 -13.00 -20.38
C THR A 233 -11.31 -11.67 -21.13
N GLY A 234 -10.04 -11.31 -21.35
CA GLY A 234 -9.64 -10.07 -22.04
C GLY A 234 -9.83 -8.77 -21.25
N LYS A 235 -10.18 -8.85 -19.95
CA LYS A 235 -10.25 -7.71 -19.04
C LYS A 235 -9.13 -7.79 -18.01
N PHE A 236 -8.54 -6.64 -17.69
CA PHE A 236 -7.63 -6.51 -16.55
C PHE A 236 -8.41 -6.75 -15.26
N CYS A 237 -7.87 -7.61 -14.39
CA CYS A 237 -8.36 -7.79 -13.03
C CYS A 237 -7.22 -7.64 -12.03
N LEU A 238 -7.53 -7.04 -10.88
CA LEU A 238 -6.64 -6.96 -9.73
C LEU A 238 -6.94 -8.16 -8.84
N VAL A 239 -5.96 -9.04 -8.64
CA VAL A 239 -6.06 -10.17 -7.73
C VAL A 239 -5.40 -9.80 -6.41
N ALA A 240 -6.05 -10.13 -5.30
CA ALA A 240 -5.60 -9.87 -3.95
C ALA A 240 -5.51 -11.18 -3.14
N LEU A 241 -4.46 -11.34 -2.35
CA LEU A 241 -4.21 -12.51 -1.50
C LEU A 241 -3.74 -12.08 -0.10
N HIS A 242 -4.42 -12.56 0.93
CA HIS A 242 -4.02 -12.42 2.34
C HIS A 242 -3.30 -13.70 2.79
N GLU A 243 -1.97 -13.69 2.74
CA GLU A 243 -1.11 -14.89 2.80
C GLU A 243 -1.33 -15.76 4.05
N SER A 244 -1.50 -15.15 5.22
CA SER A 244 -1.65 -15.86 6.51
C SER A 244 -2.97 -16.62 6.65
N SER A 245 -4.00 -16.21 5.91
CA SER A 245 -5.34 -16.85 5.94
C SER A 245 -5.65 -17.68 4.69
N GLY A 246 -4.94 -17.45 3.58
CA GLY A 246 -5.30 -17.98 2.25
C GLY A 246 -6.51 -17.30 1.60
N TYR A 247 -7.12 -16.28 2.23
CA TYR A 247 -8.22 -15.51 1.64
C TYR A 247 -7.74 -14.77 0.38
N SER A 248 -8.47 -14.94 -0.71
CA SER A 248 -8.16 -14.31 -2.00
C SER A 248 -9.40 -13.98 -2.80
N PHE A 249 -9.31 -12.90 -3.59
CA PHE A 249 -10.39 -12.39 -4.42
C PHE A 249 -9.84 -11.66 -5.65
N SER A 250 -10.69 -11.44 -6.65
CA SER A 250 -10.41 -10.59 -7.80
C SER A 250 -11.38 -9.41 -7.87
N LEU A 251 -10.85 -8.27 -8.30
CA LEU A 251 -11.61 -7.08 -8.70
C LEU A 251 -11.45 -6.90 -10.21
N THR A 252 -12.56 -6.98 -10.95
CA THR A 252 -12.57 -6.81 -12.40
C THR A 252 -13.32 -5.54 -12.77
N TRP A 253 -12.76 -4.73 -13.68
CA TRP A 253 -13.43 -3.54 -14.18
C TRP A 253 -14.61 -3.93 -15.07
N ALA A 254 -15.81 -3.61 -14.62
CA ALA A 254 -17.02 -3.72 -15.39
C ALA A 254 -17.29 -2.37 -16.06
N ASN A 255 -16.99 -2.26 -17.35
CA ASN A 255 -17.39 -1.08 -18.09
C ASN A 255 -18.93 -1.06 -18.16
N GLY A 256 -19.56 -0.05 -17.56
CA GLY A 256 -21.01 0.13 -17.59
C GLY A 256 -21.51 0.12 -19.04
N ALA A 257 -22.52 -0.70 -19.33
CA ALA A 257 -22.96 -0.98 -20.69
C ALA A 257 -23.82 0.15 -21.29
N SER A 258 -23.24 1.33 -21.48
CA SER A 258 -23.84 2.42 -22.25
C SER A 258 -22.75 3.34 -22.81
N GLY A 259 -22.54 3.29 -24.13
CA GLY A 259 -21.72 4.26 -24.85
C GLY A 259 -22.42 5.62 -25.00
N ALA A 260 -22.74 6.28 -23.90
CA ALA A 260 -23.25 7.65 -23.84
C ALA A 260 -23.05 8.22 -22.41
N SER A 261 -22.45 9.41 -22.32
CA SER A 261 -22.34 10.29 -21.14
C SER A 261 -22.11 9.65 -19.76
N GLY A 262 -20.87 9.74 -19.25
CA GLY A 262 -20.61 9.89 -17.81
C GLY A 262 -21.04 8.75 -16.88
N GLY A 263 -21.13 7.51 -17.40
CA GLY A 263 -21.35 6.34 -16.55
C GLY A 263 -20.22 6.15 -15.54
N ASP A 264 -20.58 5.94 -14.28
CA ASP A 264 -19.64 5.72 -13.18
C ASP A 264 -18.92 4.36 -13.36
N VAL A 265 -17.64 4.28 -12.99
CA VAL A 265 -16.83 3.07 -13.25
C VAL A 265 -17.19 1.98 -12.25
N GLU A 266 -17.76 0.87 -12.72
CA GLU A 266 -18.11 -0.26 -11.85
C GLU A 266 -16.93 -1.24 -11.66
N LEU A 267 -16.77 -1.68 -10.42
CA LEU A 267 -15.91 -2.79 -10.03
C LEU A 267 -16.77 -4.00 -9.68
N MET A 268 -16.33 -5.17 -10.15
CA MET A 268 -16.93 -6.46 -9.81
C MET A 268 -15.97 -7.26 -8.93
N TYR A 269 -16.35 -7.49 -7.69
CA TYR A 269 -15.70 -8.40 -6.75
C TYR A 269 -16.15 -9.83 -7.01
N SER A 270 -15.18 -10.75 -7.11
CA SER A 270 -15.40 -12.19 -7.08
C SER A 270 -14.44 -12.83 -6.08
N VAL A 271 -14.97 -13.64 -5.16
CA VAL A 271 -14.13 -14.47 -4.28
C VAL A 271 -13.40 -15.55 -5.10
N LEU A 272 -12.14 -15.81 -4.76
CA LEU A 272 -11.33 -16.92 -5.31
C LEU A 272 -11.16 -18.03 -4.27
N SER A 273 -10.85 -17.66 -3.02
CA SER A 273 -10.84 -18.57 -1.87
C SER A 273 -11.20 -17.80 -0.61
N LEU A 274 -12.00 -18.40 0.28
CA LEU A 274 -12.28 -17.85 1.60
C LEU A 274 -11.14 -18.12 2.60
N GLY A 275 -10.27 -19.08 2.31
CA GLY A 275 -9.22 -19.52 3.23
C GLY A 275 -9.78 -19.90 4.61
N THR A 276 -9.08 -19.54 5.67
CA THR A 276 -9.51 -19.78 7.06
C THR A 276 -10.79 -19.02 7.46
N TYR A 277 -11.23 -18.03 6.67
CA TYR A 277 -12.45 -17.27 6.96
C TYR A 277 -13.75 -17.98 6.53
N GLU A 278 -13.69 -19.20 5.96
CA GLU A 278 -14.88 -19.93 5.48
C GLU A 278 -16.03 -20.04 6.51
N ARG A 279 -15.73 -20.02 7.82
CA ARG A 279 -16.76 -20.08 8.88
C ARG A 279 -17.22 -18.73 9.42
N ILE A 280 -16.45 -17.65 9.20
CA ILE A 280 -16.72 -16.31 9.77
C ILE A 280 -16.98 -15.23 8.72
N ALA A 281 -16.69 -15.51 7.45
CA ALA A 281 -16.92 -14.59 6.34
C ALA A 281 -18.43 -14.29 6.21
N PRO A 282 -18.84 -13.01 6.25
CA PRO A 282 -20.21 -12.60 5.97
C PRO A 282 -20.68 -13.04 4.57
N GLU A 283 -21.98 -13.16 4.37
CA GLU A 283 -22.60 -13.60 3.10
C GLU A 283 -22.06 -12.80 1.90
N TRP A 284 -21.95 -11.48 2.03
CA TRP A 284 -21.42 -10.59 0.99
C TRP A 284 -20.00 -10.97 0.52
N MET A 285 -19.14 -11.52 1.38
CA MET A 285 -17.78 -11.96 0.95
C MET A 285 -17.81 -13.23 0.10
N ARG A 286 -18.91 -13.97 0.08
CA ARG A 286 -19.09 -15.23 -0.67
C ARG A 286 -19.71 -15.01 -2.05
N GLU A 287 -20.37 -13.87 -2.22
CA GLU A 287 -21.12 -13.52 -3.43
C GLU A 287 -20.31 -12.65 -4.40
N VAL A 288 -20.72 -12.62 -5.66
CA VAL A 288 -20.17 -11.69 -6.65
C VAL A 288 -20.87 -10.35 -6.52
N ILE A 289 -20.14 -9.31 -6.08
CA ILE A 289 -20.69 -7.96 -5.85
C ILE A 289 -20.27 -7.02 -6.96
N LYS A 290 -21.18 -6.18 -7.42
CA LYS A 290 -20.87 -5.00 -8.24
C LYS A 290 -21.04 -3.73 -7.43
N PHE A 291 -20.09 -2.80 -7.53
CA PHE A 291 -20.13 -1.52 -6.84
C PHE A 291 -19.38 -0.45 -7.65
N SER A 292 -19.78 0.81 -7.52
CA SER A 292 -19.04 1.95 -8.10
C SER A 292 -17.64 2.07 -7.50
N ILE A 293 -16.66 2.51 -8.29
CA ILE A 293 -15.30 2.81 -7.83
C ILE A 293 -15.27 3.82 -6.66
N SER A 294 -16.29 4.69 -6.53
CA SER A 294 -16.45 5.60 -5.39
C SER A 294 -16.65 4.88 -4.06
N MET A 295 -17.18 3.65 -4.07
CA MET A 295 -17.39 2.80 -2.89
C MET A 295 -16.16 1.96 -2.53
N CYS A 296 -15.08 2.03 -3.33
CA CYS A 296 -13.83 1.28 -3.10
C CYS A 296 -13.21 1.50 -1.70
N PRO A 297 -13.17 2.71 -1.13
CA PRO A 297 -12.69 2.91 0.25
C PRO A 297 -13.53 2.17 1.30
N VAL A 298 -14.86 2.16 1.14
CA VAL A 298 -15.80 1.46 2.04
C VAL A 298 -15.63 -0.06 1.91
N PHE A 299 -15.44 -0.56 0.69
CA PHE A 299 -15.17 -1.97 0.41
C PHE A 299 -13.89 -2.46 1.12
N PHE A 300 -12.76 -1.76 0.95
CA PHE A 300 -11.52 -2.13 1.63
C PHE A 300 -11.60 -1.94 3.15
N GLN A 301 -12.36 -0.95 3.66
CA GLN A 301 -12.65 -0.82 5.09
C GLN A 301 -13.50 -1.98 5.64
N ARG A 302 -14.37 -2.59 4.83
CA ARG A 302 -15.13 -3.78 5.23
C ARG A 302 -14.25 -5.02 5.27
N ILE A 303 -13.37 -5.22 4.28
CA ILE A 303 -12.43 -6.35 4.31
C ILE A 303 -11.45 -6.22 5.49
N SER A 304 -10.91 -5.02 5.74
CA SER A 304 -9.94 -4.81 6.82
C SER A 304 -10.50 -5.07 8.24
N ARG A 305 -11.82 -5.08 8.41
CA ARG A 305 -12.51 -5.49 9.65
C ARG A 305 -12.70 -7.00 9.81
N VAL A 306 -12.55 -7.79 8.74
CA VAL A 306 -12.70 -9.26 8.77
C VAL A 306 -11.33 -9.95 8.81
N ILE A 307 -10.28 -9.32 8.26
CA ILE A 307 -8.93 -9.91 8.20
C ILE A 307 -8.01 -9.51 9.37
N ARG A 308 -8.42 -8.56 10.21
CA ARG A 308 -7.68 -8.11 11.41
C ARG A 308 -8.22 -8.77 12.67
#